data_AF-W2GVP6-F1
#
_entry.id   AF-W2GVP6-F1
#
_cell.length_a   1.000
_cell.length_b   1.000
_cell.length_c   1.000
_cell.angle_alpha   90.00
_cell.angle_beta   90.00
_cell.angle_gamma   90.00
#
_symmetry.space_group_name_H-M   'P 1'
#
loop_
_entity.id
_entity.type
_entity.pdbx_description
1 polymer ?
#
loop_
_entity_poly.entity_id
_entity_poly.type
_entity_poly.pdbx_seq_one_letter_code
_entity_poly.pdbx_strand_id
1 'polypeptide(L)'
;MSRTPSPKKVMARTPGQQQGRTRTTGTGKLPKQFKRVALLFRHKLDVIEFYDAVISKEKMHATISYFYPSLAADKVKAKKRQVYNWLNQRALIIDKCELAVGLITRTENSGCQQRCRQNLKKLLYE
;
A
#
# COMPACT_ATOMS: atom_id res chain seq x y z
N MET A 1 -7.36 42.10 45.20
CA MET A 1 -8.48 41.17 45.03
C MET A 1 -7.97 39.74 45.09
N SER A 2 -8.23 39.04 46.20
CA SER A 2 -7.79 37.67 46.46
C SER A 2 -8.72 36.67 45.77
N ARG A 3 -8.16 35.77 44.93
CA ARG A 3 -8.92 34.69 44.29
C ARG A 3 -9.00 33.50 45.25
N THR A 4 -10.22 33.12 45.62
CA THR A 4 -10.52 31.88 46.35
C THR A 4 -10.29 30.65 45.46
N PRO A 5 -9.54 29.64 45.90
CA PRO A 5 -9.41 28.40 45.14
C PRO A 5 -10.65 27.53 45.35
N SER A 6 -11.24 27.09 44.24
CA SER A 6 -12.37 26.16 44.20
C SER A 6 -11.94 24.76 44.70
N PRO A 7 -12.76 24.03 45.48
CA PRO A 7 -12.35 22.76 46.05
C PRO A 7 -12.27 21.69 44.96
N LYS A 8 -11.06 21.25 44.63
CA LYS A 8 -10.85 20.05 43.83
C LYS A 8 -11.38 18.87 44.65
N LYS A 9 -12.41 18.19 44.15
CA LYS A 9 -12.91 16.93 44.70
C LYS A 9 -11.81 15.87 44.58
N VAL A 10 -10.95 15.77 45.59
CA VAL A 10 -9.94 14.72 45.70
C VAL A 10 -10.69 13.46 46.11
N MET A 11 -11.06 12.62 45.14
CA MET A 11 -11.51 11.28 45.46
C MET A 11 -10.32 10.49 46.01
N ALA A 12 -10.46 10.01 47.25
CA ALA A 12 -9.43 9.24 47.94
C ALA A 12 -9.07 8.00 47.11
N ARG A 13 -7.77 7.76 46.94
CA ARG A 13 -7.20 6.64 46.18
C ARG A 13 -6.97 5.46 47.10
N THR A 14 -7.36 4.26 46.66
CA THR A 14 -6.95 3.01 47.28
C THR A 14 -5.48 2.71 46.93
N PRO A 15 -4.59 2.42 47.88
CA PRO A 15 -3.21 2.09 47.60
C PRO A 15 -3.11 0.71 46.93
N GLY A 16 -2.48 0.64 45.74
CA GLY A 16 -2.15 -0.63 45.06
C GLY A 16 -2.52 -0.74 43.58
N GLN A 17 -3.30 0.17 43.00
CA GLN A 17 -3.61 0.15 41.56
C GLN A 17 -2.50 0.83 40.75
N GLN A 18 -1.62 0.04 40.12
CA GLN A 18 -0.77 0.53 39.04
C GLN A 18 -1.67 0.95 37.87
N GLN A 19 -1.63 2.23 37.53
CA GLN A 19 -2.47 2.82 36.50
C GLN A 19 -2.02 2.32 35.13
N GLY A 20 -2.67 1.28 34.61
CA GLY A 20 -2.57 0.92 33.20
C GLY A 20 -2.94 2.13 32.33
N ARG A 21 -2.38 2.21 31.12
CA ARG A 21 -2.62 3.33 30.19
C ARG A 21 -4.13 3.56 30.02
N THR A 22 -4.61 4.74 30.41
CA THR A 22 -6.01 5.15 30.26
C THR A 22 -6.46 4.92 28.82
N ARG A 23 -7.39 3.97 28.62
CA ARG A 23 -8.00 3.74 27.30
C ARG A 23 -8.83 4.96 26.97
N THR A 24 -8.43 5.70 25.93
CA THR A 24 -9.25 6.77 25.35
C THR A 24 -10.40 6.13 24.57
N THR A 25 -11.47 5.78 25.29
CA THR A 25 -12.76 5.41 24.71
C THR A 25 -13.54 6.72 24.53
N GLY A 26 -13.25 7.44 23.46
CA GLY A 26 -13.92 8.71 23.13
C GLY A 26 -13.63 9.12 21.70
N THR A 27 -14.44 10.05 21.17
CA THR A 27 -14.38 10.67 19.83
C THR A 27 -13.06 11.40 19.51
N GLY A 28 -12.01 11.22 20.32
CA GLY A 28 -10.71 11.88 20.17
C GLY A 28 -9.66 11.11 19.36
N LYS A 29 -9.99 9.94 18.77
CA LYS A 29 -9.07 9.29 17.81
C LYS A 29 -9.18 9.99 16.47
N LEU A 30 -8.16 10.78 16.13
CA LEU A 30 -8.00 11.31 14.77
C LEU A 30 -8.11 10.15 13.75
N PRO A 31 -8.83 10.35 12.63
CA PRO A 31 -8.92 9.34 11.60
C PRO A 31 -7.51 8.98 11.13
N LYS A 32 -7.25 7.67 11.00
CA LYS A 32 -5.95 7.15 10.60
C LYS A 32 -5.60 7.67 9.21
N GLN A 33 -4.65 8.60 9.15
CA GLN A 33 -4.27 9.32 7.93
C GLN A 33 -3.73 8.38 6.83
N PHE A 34 -3.07 7.29 7.22
CA PHE A 34 -2.45 6.37 6.28
C PHE A 34 -3.02 4.96 6.44
N LYS A 35 -3.81 4.52 5.45
CA LYS A 35 -4.20 3.11 5.28
C LYS A 35 -3.26 2.47 4.26
N ARG A 36 -2.61 1.38 4.65
CA ARG A 36 -1.77 0.60 3.73
C ARG A 36 -2.68 -0.21 2.83
N VAL A 37 -2.51 -0.08 1.52
CA VAL A 37 -3.17 -0.95 0.53
C VAL A 37 -2.19 -2.05 0.17
N ALA A 38 -2.55 -3.30 0.43
CA ALA A 38 -1.76 -4.45 -0.01
C ALA A 38 -1.97 -4.64 -1.51
N LEU A 39 -0.88 -4.66 -2.26
CA LEU A 39 -0.89 -5.01 -3.69
C LEU A 39 -0.37 -6.43 -3.85
N LEU A 40 -1.06 -7.22 -4.67
CA LEU A 40 -0.66 -8.57 -5.04
C LEU A 40 0.72 -8.54 -5.70
N PHE A 41 1.53 -9.57 -5.46
CA PHE A 41 2.85 -9.69 -6.09
C PHE A 41 2.76 -9.80 -7.62
N ARG A 42 1.69 -10.43 -8.14
CA ARG A 42 1.41 -10.50 -9.58
C ARG A 42 1.26 -9.14 -10.23
N HIS A 43 0.45 -8.25 -9.64
CA HIS A 43 0.32 -6.87 -10.12
C HIS A 43 1.66 -6.14 -10.15
N LYS A 44 2.51 -6.34 -9.14
CA LYS A 44 3.85 -5.72 -9.11
C LYS A 44 4.74 -6.27 -10.23
N LEU A 45 4.63 -7.57 -10.54
CA LEU A 45 5.35 -8.19 -11.64
C LEU A 45 4.91 -7.62 -12.99
N ASP A 46 3.60 -7.50 -13.23
CA ASP A 46 3.05 -6.92 -14.47
C ASP A 46 3.56 -5.48 -14.69
N VAL A 47 3.65 -4.69 -13.61
CA VAL A 47 4.20 -3.34 -13.66
C VAL A 47 5.69 -3.35 -14.06
N ILE A 48 6.47 -4.29 -13.54
CA ILE A 48 7.90 -4.45 -13.87
C ILE A 48 8.05 -4.88 -15.32
N GLU A 49 7.30 -5.88 -15.78
CA GLU A 49 7.36 -6.39 -17.15
C GLU A 49 6.99 -5.30 -18.16
N PHE A 50 5.95 -4.51 -17.88
CA PHE A 50 5.60 -3.36 -18.71
C PHE A 50 6.71 -2.31 -18.72
N TYR A 51 7.31 -2.00 -17.56
CA TYR A 51 8.41 -1.04 -17.47
C TYR A 51 9.63 -1.46 -18.28
N ASP A 52 9.95 -2.75 -18.30
CA ASP A 52 11.06 -3.32 -19.07
C ASP A 52 10.75 -3.33 -20.58
N ALA A 53 9.48 -3.51 -20.96
CA ALA A 53 9.05 -3.51 -22.36
C ALA A 53 9.04 -2.11 -23.02
N VAL A 54 8.89 -1.04 -22.22
CA VAL A 54 8.89 0.32 -22.75
C VAL A 54 10.31 0.83 -22.99
N ILE A 55 10.63 1.10 -24.25
CA ILE A 55 11.96 1.58 -24.70
C ILE A 55 12.10 3.10 -24.55
N SER A 56 10.99 3.83 -24.41
CA SER A 56 11.00 5.30 -24.33
C SER A 56 11.78 5.84 -23.12
N LYS A 57 12.36 7.03 -23.27
CA LYS A 57 13.06 7.75 -22.20
C LYS A 57 12.16 8.06 -20.99
N GLU A 58 10.84 8.15 -21.22
CA GLU A 58 9.83 8.46 -20.20
C GLU A 58 9.06 7.22 -19.71
N LYS A 59 9.68 6.03 -19.76
CA LYS A 59 9.04 4.78 -19.36
C LYS A 59 8.38 4.78 -17.98
N MET A 60 8.94 5.50 -17.01
CA MET A 60 8.32 5.63 -15.67
C MET A 60 6.99 6.39 -15.72
N HIS A 61 6.91 7.46 -16.51
CA HIS A 61 5.65 8.19 -16.66
C HIS A 61 4.62 7.33 -17.38
N ALA A 62 5.01 6.71 -18.49
CA ALA A 62 4.14 5.81 -19.26
C ALA A 62 3.57 4.68 -18.38
N THR A 63 4.42 4.08 -17.55
CA THR A 63 4.02 3.00 -16.62
C THR A 63 2.97 3.48 -15.61
N ILE A 64 3.16 4.66 -15.01
CA ILE A 64 2.16 5.20 -14.06
C ILE A 64 0.86 5.56 -14.77
N SER A 65 0.92 6.16 -15.95
CA SER A 65 -0.26 6.52 -16.72
C SER A 65 -1.07 5.28 -17.14
N TYR A 66 -0.40 4.18 -17.46
CA TYR A 66 -1.06 2.93 -17.86
C TYR A 66 -1.74 2.20 -16.70
N PHE A 67 -1.03 1.97 -15.58
CA PHE A 67 -1.58 1.20 -14.45
C PHE A 67 -2.41 2.03 -13.47
N TYR A 68 -2.19 3.34 -13.42
CA TYR A 68 -2.81 4.24 -12.45
C TYR A 68 -3.29 5.55 -13.11
N PRO A 69 -4.18 5.47 -14.13
CA PRO A 69 -4.63 6.66 -14.88
C PRO A 69 -5.37 7.68 -14.01
N SER A 70 -6.11 7.22 -12.99
CA SER A 70 -6.89 8.08 -12.09
C SER A 70 -6.12 8.53 -10.84
N LEU A 71 -4.79 8.44 -10.86
CA LEU A 71 -3.97 8.79 -9.70
C LEU A 71 -3.83 10.31 -9.57
N ALA A 72 -4.20 10.86 -8.42
CA ALA A 72 -4.01 12.27 -8.12
C ALA A 72 -2.52 12.68 -8.19
N ALA A 73 -2.24 13.89 -8.68
CA ALA A 73 -0.89 14.38 -8.98
C ALA A 73 0.04 14.36 -7.75
N ASP A 74 -0.51 14.61 -6.56
CA ASP A 74 0.20 14.57 -5.28
C ASP A 74 0.70 13.15 -4.93
N LYS A 75 0.00 12.11 -5.40
CA LYS A 75 0.35 10.70 -5.17
C LYS A 75 1.27 10.11 -6.23
N VAL A 76 1.40 10.75 -7.40
CA VAL A 76 2.24 10.27 -8.50
C VAL A 76 3.69 10.10 -8.06
N LYS A 77 4.27 11.09 -7.37
CA LYS A 77 5.65 11.02 -6.88
C LYS A 77 5.88 9.85 -5.94
N ALA A 78 4.94 9.61 -5.02
CA ALA A 78 5.02 8.48 -4.10
C ALA A 78 4.90 7.15 -4.84
N LYS A 79 4.03 7.06 -5.87
CA LYS A 79 3.87 5.85 -6.67
C LYS A 79 5.11 5.54 -7.51
N LYS A 80 5.73 6.55 -8.15
CA LYS A 80 7.01 6.38 -8.86
C LYS A 80 8.08 5.77 -7.96
N ARG A 81 8.21 6.26 -6.72
CA ARG A 81 9.13 5.68 -5.71
C ARG A 81 8.80 4.23 -5.38
N GLN A 82 7.52 3.88 -5.29
CA GLN A 82 7.11 2.48 -5.08
C GLN A 82 7.51 1.59 -6.24
N VAL A 83 7.33 2.03 -7.48
CA VAL A 83 7.73 1.28 -8.67
C VAL A 83 9.25 1.06 -8.70
N TYR A 84 10.05 2.10 -8.42
CA TYR A 84 11.50 1.92 -8.28
C TYR A 84 11.89 0.91 -7.20
N ASN A 85 11.21 0.95 -6.05
CA ASN A 85 11.44 -0.05 -5.01
C ASN A 85 11.07 -1.47 -5.48
N TRP A 86 10.00 -1.64 -6.26
CA TRP A 86 9.65 -2.94 -6.83
C TRP A 86 10.68 -3.43 -7.85
N LEU A 87 11.23 -2.55 -8.69
CA LEU A 87 12.32 -2.90 -9.60
C LEU A 87 13.55 -3.42 -8.84
N ASN A 88 13.92 -2.77 -7.73
CA ASN A 88 15.02 -3.24 -6.87
C ASN A 88 14.71 -4.57 -6.19
N GLN A 89 13.43 -4.85 -5.93
CA GLN A 89 12.95 -6.07 -5.30
C GLN A 89 12.46 -7.12 -6.31
N ARG A 90 12.82 -7.01 -7.59
CA ARG A 90 12.32 -7.87 -8.67
C ARG A 90 12.48 -9.36 -8.37
N ALA A 91 13.68 -9.77 -7.92
CA ALA A 91 13.96 -11.17 -7.59
C ALA A 91 13.01 -11.71 -6.51
N LEU A 92 12.78 -10.93 -5.44
CA LEU A 92 11.85 -11.29 -4.37
C LEU A 92 10.40 -11.37 -4.89
N ILE A 93 9.99 -10.45 -5.76
CA ILE A 93 8.65 -10.43 -6.32
C ILE A 93 8.40 -11.66 -7.20
N ILE A 94 9.38 -12.08 -8.00
CA ILE A 94 9.33 -13.29 -8.83
C ILE A 94 9.23 -14.53 -7.94
N ASP A 95 10.13 -14.68 -6.96
CA ASP A 95 10.13 -15.79 -6.00
C ASP A 95 8.76 -15.92 -5.29
N LYS A 96 8.19 -14.81 -4.82
CA LYS A 96 6.86 -14.81 -4.20
C LYS A 96 5.73 -15.17 -5.18
N CYS A 97 5.87 -14.84 -6.46
CA CYS A 97 4.90 -15.25 -7.47
C CYS A 97 4.98 -16.76 -7.74
N GLU A 98 6.18 -17.34 -7.78
CA GLU A 98 6.43 -18.77 -8.01
C GLU A 98 5.99 -19.63 -6.81
N LEU A 99 6.37 -19.24 -5.59
CA LEU A 99 5.91 -19.88 -4.35
C LEU A 99 4.39 -19.84 -4.19
N ALA A 100 3.74 -18.76 -4.63
CA ALA A 100 2.29 -18.69 -4.64
C ALA A 100 1.66 -19.67 -5.64
N VAL A 101 2.29 -19.96 -6.79
CA VAL A 101 1.81 -21.02 -7.71
C VAL A 101 1.92 -22.39 -7.05
N GLY A 102 3.04 -22.67 -6.37
CA GLY A 102 3.27 -23.94 -5.70
C GLY A 102 2.30 -24.22 -4.53
N LEU A 103 1.77 -23.17 -3.88
CA LEU A 103 0.72 -23.33 -2.87
C LEU A 103 -0.69 -23.44 -3.47
N ILE A 104 -0.97 -22.74 -4.57
CA ILE A 104 -2.30 -22.70 -5.20
C ILE A 104 -2.61 -23.98 -5.97
N THR A 105 -1.61 -24.78 -6.37
CA THR A 105 -1.84 -26.12 -6.97
C THR A 105 -2.51 -27.14 -6.03
N ARG A 106 -2.90 -26.77 -4.80
CA ARG A 106 -3.71 -27.59 -3.90
C ARG A 106 -5.18 -27.18 -3.76
N THR A 107 -5.62 -26.09 -4.39
CA THR A 107 -7.05 -25.74 -4.40
C THR A 107 -7.45 -25.28 -5.79
N GLU A 108 -8.28 -26.11 -6.40
CA GLU A 108 -8.92 -25.97 -7.70
C GLU A 108 -9.57 -24.59 -7.91
N ASN A 109 -9.61 -24.18 -9.17
CA ASN A 109 -10.56 -23.22 -9.75
C ASN A 109 -10.68 -21.83 -9.09
N SER A 110 -9.86 -20.89 -9.56
CA SER A 110 -10.34 -19.52 -9.78
C SER A 110 -9.76 -18.96 -11.08
N GLY A 111 -10.63 -18.85 -12.09
CA GLY A 111 -10.31 -18.29 -13.40
C GLY A 111 -9.89 -16.83 -13.28
N CYS A 112 -8.62 -16.56 -13.56
CA CYS A 112 -8.14 -15.22 -13.90
C CYS A 112 -6.91 -15.31 -14.83
N GLN A 113 -6.89 -16.33 -15.70
CA GLN A 113 -6.08 -16.34 -16.90
C GLN A 113 -6.80 -15.48 -17.97
N GLN A 114 -6.06 -14.96 -18.94
CA GLN A 114 -6.54 -14.12 -20.07
C GLN A 114 -6.79 -12.63 -19.77
N ARG A 115 -5.73 -11.81 -19.69
CA ARG A 115 -5.83 -10.47 -20.35
C ARG A 115 -4.57 -9.76 -20.83
N CYS A 116 -3.36 -10.09 -20.39
CA CYS A 116 -2.20 -9.24 -20.72
C CYS A 116 -1.22 -9.76 -21.79
N ARG A 117 -1.52 -10.83 -22.52
CA ARG A 117 -0.65 -11.28 -23.64
C ARG A 117 -1.01 -10.72 -25.03
N GLN A 118 -2.13 -10.01 -25.20
CA GLN A 118 -2.58 -9.63 -26.56
C GLN A 118 -2.36 -8.16 -26.99
N ASN A 119 -1.90 -7.25 -26.13
CA ASN A 119 -1.74 -5.83 -26.52
C ASN A 119 -0.30 -5.31 -26.58
N LEU A 120 0.72 -6.17 -26.47
CA LEU A 120 2.11 -5.75 -26.63
C LEU A 120 2.48 -5.38 -28.08
N LYS A 121 1.63 -5.73 -29.06
CA LYS A 121 1.85 -5.41 -30.48
C LYS A 121 1.32 -4.02 -30.92
N LYS A 122 0.54 -3.32 -30.09
CA LYS A 122 -0.04 -2.00 -30.47
C LYS A 122 0.76 -0.78 -30.00
N LEU A 123 1.76 -0.96 -29.13
CA LEU A 123 2.54 0.16 -28.55
C LEU A 123 3.97 0.27 -29.12
N LEU A 124 4.31 -0.52 -30.15
CA LEU A 124 5.63 -0.50 -30.80
C LEU A 124 5.60 0.07 -32.22
N TYR A 125 4.45 0.55 -32.73
CA TYR A 125 4.29 1.02 -34.11
C TYR A 125 3.29 2.19 -34.30
N GLU A 126 3.18 3.10 -33.33
CA GLU A 126 2.67 4.47 -33.58
C GLU A 126 3.54 5.50 -32.87
#